data_AF-A0A6L6EHM1-F1
#
_entry.id   AF-A0A6L6EHM1-F1
#
_cell.length_a   1.000
_cell.length_b   1.000
_cell.length_c   1.000
_cell.angle_alpha   90.00
_cell.angle_beta   90.00
_cell.angle_gamma   90.00
#
_symmetry.space_group_name_H-M   'P 1'
#
loop_
_entity.id
_entity.type
_entity.pdbx_description
1 polymer ?
#
loop_
_entity_poly.entity_id
_entity_poly.type
_entity_poly.pdbx_seq_one_letter_code
_entity_poly.pdbx_strand_id
1 'polypeptide(L)'
;MVEIESWIVEYYEGRDTFSSFESWMDSLSDVKFAALSAAIELVLVPNGLKLIGTHWLKHVEKGIFEFRIKYSAADIKAMYANLEINSPMPPAKILIRLFIHFHGSKIILLLNGYDKARNDKPKRQQMEIKLARLRLQRWRAGKKY
;
A
#
# COMPACT_ATOMS: atom_id res chain seq x y z
N MET A 1 2.39 -7.06 29.79
CA MET A 1 1.74 -6.91 28.47
C MET A 1 2.68 -6.12 27.60
N VAL A 2 3.26 -6.73 26.56
CA VAL A 2 4.09 -6.00 25.60
C VAL A 2 3.12 -5.29 24.67
N GLU A 3 3.09 -3.96 24.75
CA GLU A 3 2.35 -3.14 23.80
C GLU A 3 2.99 -3.36 22.43
N ILE A 4 2.32 -4.08 21.54
CA ILE A 4 2.80 -4.27 20.17
C ILE A 4 2.58 -2.92 19.48
N GLU A 5 3.56 -2.02 19.57
CA GLU A 5 3.51 -0.71 18.93
C GLU A 5 3.51 -0.86 17.40
N SER A 6 2.30 -0.96 16.84
CA SER A 6 2.04 -1.06 15.40
C SER A 6 2.00 0.32 14.75
N TRP A 7 2.09 0.34 13.42
CA TRP A 7 1.96 1.57 12.64
C TRP A 7 0.50 1.92 12.40
N ILE A 8 0.18 3.22 12.46
CA ILE A 8 -1.16 3.74 12.13
C ILE A 8 -1.20 4.08 10.64
N VAL A 9 -2.29 3.73 9.96
CA VAL A 9 -2.49 4.03 8.54
C VAL A 9 -3.41 5.24 8.40
N GLU A 10 -2.96 6.24 7.65
CA GLU A 10 -3.75 7.40 7.23
C GLU A 10 -3.89 7.40 5.71
N TYR A 11 -5.02 7.88 5.19
CA TYR A 11 -5.22 8.08 3.76
C TYR A 11 -4.95 9.54 3.41
N TYR A 12 -4.37 9.77 2.23
CA TYR A 12 -4.33 11.14 1.71
C TYR A 12 -5.74 11.59 1.31
N GLU A 13 -6.28 12.53 2.08
CA GLU A 13 -7.52 13.24 1.78
C GLU A 13 -7.18 14.60 1.15
N GLY A 14 -7.38 14.72 -0.15
CA GLY A 14 -7.18 15.99 -0.86
C GLY A 14 -8.30 16.25 -1.85
N ARG A 15 -8.69 17.53 -1.99
CA ARG A 15 -9.57 18.03 -3.06
C ARG A 15 -8.82 18.08 -4.40
N ASP A 16 -8.17 16.97 -4.79
CA ASP A 16 -7.61 16.86 -6.13
C ASP A 16 -8.68 16.36 -7.11
N THR A 17 -8.51 16.69 -8.40
CA THR A 17 -9.44 16.25 -9.46
C THR A 17 -9.23 14.79 -9.86
N PHE A 18 -8.37 14.06 -9.14
CA PHE A 18 -8.11 12.64 -9.39
C PHE A 18 -9.03 11.81 -8.49
N SER A 19 -9.28 10.56 -8.87
CA SER A 19 -10.02 9.63 -8.02
C SER A 19 -9.34 9.52 -6.65
N SER A 20 -10.14 9.59 -5.57
CA SER A 20 -9.63 9.40 -4.22
C SER A 20 -9.00 8.02 -4.08
N PHE A 21 -8.14 7.85 -3.08
CA PHE A 21 -7.54 6.54 -2.80
C PHE A 21 -8.63 5.47 -2.54
N GLU A 22 -9.70 5.86 -1.85
CA GLU A 22 -10.88 5.03 -1.61
C GLU A 22 -11.57 4.63 -2.92
N SER A 23 -11.86 5.58 -3.81
CA SER A 23 -12.48 5.25 -5.10
C SER A 23 -11.63 4.32 -5.95
N TRP A 24 -10.30 4.37 -5.81
CA TRP A 24 -9.43 3.39 -6.44
C TRP A 24 -9.53 2.01 -5.76
N MET A 25 -9.56 1.95 -4.43
CA MET A 25 -9.77 0.69 -3.70
C MET A 25 -11.08 0.01 -4.10
N ASP A 26 -12.16 0.78 -4.22
CA ASP A 26 -13.48 0.30 -4.64
C ASP A 26 -13.49 -0.24 -6.07
N SER A 27 -12.52 0.17 -6.90
CA SER A 27 -12.37 -0.34 -8.27
C SER A 27 -11.65 -1.70 -8.35
N LEU A 28 -11.09 -2.18 -7.24
CA LEU A 28 -10.45 -3.49 -7.17
C LEU A 28 -11.50 -4.60 -7.11
N SER A 29 -11.22 -5.74 -7.75
CA SER A 29 -12.01 -6.94 -7.53
C SER A 29 -11.84 -7.42 -6.09
N ASP A 30 -12.83 -8.13 -5.55
CA ASP A 30 -12.82 -8.65 -4.16
C ASP A 30 -11.52 -9.39 -3.81
N VAL A 31 -11.00 -10.20 -4.75
CA VAL A 31 -9.73 -10.95 -4.56
C VAL A 31 -8.53 -10.02 -4.37
N LYS A 32 -8.49 -8.90 -5.12
CA LYS A 32 -7.41 -7.90 -5.06
C LYS A 32 -7.56 -7.03 -3.83
N PHE A 33 -8.79 -6.65 -3.48
CA PHE A 33 -9.08 -5.93 -2.25
C PHE A 33 -8.69 -6.75 -1.01
N ALA A 34 -9.05 -8.04 -0.98
CA ALA A 34 -8.66 -8.94 0.10
C ALA A 34 -7.14 -9.07 0.24
N ALA A 35 -6.42 -9.17 -0.89
CA ALA A 35 -4.96 -9.19 -0.86
C ALA A 35 -4.36 -7.86 -0.38
N LEU A 36 -4.98 -6.73 -0.75
CA LEU A 36 -4.59 -5.40 -0.29
C LEU A 36 -4.77 -5.24 1.23
N SER A 37 -5.96 -5.54 1.76
CA SER A 37 -6.25 -5.47 3.19
C SER A 37 -5.34 -6.39 4.00
N ALA A 38 -5.19 -7.66 3.60
CA ALA A 38 -4.29 -8.59 4.27
C ALA A 38 -2.83 -8.10 4.28
N ALA A 39 -2.35 -7.54 3.17
CA ALA A 39 -0.99 -7.01 3.09
C ALA A 39 -0.81 -5.77 4.00
N ILE A 40 -1.81 -4.90 4.09
CA ILE A 40 -1.74 -3.73 4.98
C ILE A 40 -1.72 -4.19 6.44
N GLU A 41 -2.68 -5.03 6.83
CA GLU A 41 -2.91 -5.41 8.24
C GLU A 41 -1.84 -6.34 8.80
N LEU A 42 -1.39 -7.33 8.02
CA LEU A 42 -0.50 -8.39 8.50
C LEU A 42 0.97 -8.14 8.18
N VAL A 43 1.25 -7.32 7.16
CA VAL A 43 2.62 -7.07 6.71
C VAL A 43 3.02 -5.62 6.96
N LEU A 44 2.31 -4.65 6.41
CA LEU A 44 2.73 -3.25 6.46
C LEU A 44 2.62 -2.65 7.86
N VAL A 45 1.47 -2.79 8.52
CA VAL A 45 1.19 -2.23 9.85
C VAL A 45 2.11 -2.79 10.94
N PRO A 46 2.39 -4.11 11.01
CA PRO A 46 3.24 -4.65 12.07
C PRO A 46 4.73 -4.35 11.85
N ASN A 47 5.17 -4.19 10.60
CA ASN A 47 6.60 -4.11 10.28
C ASN A 47 7.07 -2.69 9.90
N GLY A 48 6.23 -1.91 9.21
CA GLY A 48 6.52 -0.57 8.69
C GLY A 48 7.91 -0.43 8.06
N LEU A 49 8.75 0.45 8.61
CA LEU A 49 10.10 0.72 8.10
C LEU A 49 11.01 -0.51 8.05
N LYS A 50 10.76 -1.57 8.86
CA LYS A 50 11.56 -2.81 8.83
C LYS A 50 11.47 -3.54 7.48
N LEU A 51 10.45 -3.24 6.67
CA LEU A 51 10.30 -3.83 5.34
C LEU A 51 11.26 -3.23 4.30
N ILE A 52 11.93 -2.11 4.58
CA ILE A 52 12.85 -1.48 3.62
C ILE A 52 13.97 -2.46 3.25
N GLY A 53 14.19 -2.65 1.95
CA GLY A 53 15.19 -3.59 1.43
C GLY A 53 14.67 -5.02 1.23
N THR A 54 13.45 -5.31 1.70
CA THR A 54 12.76 -6.56 1.37
C THR A 54 12.04 -6.46 0.02
N HIS A 55 11.53 -7.58 -0.48
CA HIS A 55 10.72 -7.58 -1.71
C HIS A 55 9.39 -6.84 -1.55
N TRP A 56 8.93 -6.60 -0.31
CA TRP A 56 7.69 -5.90 0.01
C TRP A 56 7.80 -4.40 -0.16
N LEU A 57 8.94 -3.78 0.19
CA LEU A 57 9.02 -2.32 0.28
C LEU A 57 10.29 -1.78 -0.36
N LYS A 58 10.11 -0.99 -1.41
CA LYS A 58 11.20 -0.32 -2.11
C LYS A 58 11.14 1.18 -1.87
N HIS A 59 12.26 1.80 -1.52
CA HIS A 59 12.39 3.25 -1.58
C HIS A 59 12.40 3.71 -3.05
N VAL A 60 11.50 4.64 -3.40
CA VAL A 60 11.40 5.19 -4.76
C VAL A 60 12.16 6.50 -4.82
N GLU A 61 11.71 7.51 -4.06
CA GLU A 61 12.28 8.86 -4.08
C GLU A 61 11.68 9.76 -3.00
N LYS A 62 12.42 10.76 -2.51
CA LYS A 62 11.89 11.89 -1.70
C LYS A 62 10.99 11.49 -0.51
N GLY A 63 11.24 10.33 0.09
CA GLY A 63 10.45 9.79 1.20
C GLY A 63 9.21 9.00 0.76
N ILE A 64 9.05 8.72 -0.52
CA ILE A 64 8.01 7.86 -1.09
C ILE A 64 8.56 6.44 -1.21
N PHE A 65 7.77 5.49 -0.73
CA PHE A 65 8.05 4.07 -0.80
C PHE A 65 6.99 3.36 -1.63
N GLU A 66 7.40 2.35 -2.40
CA GLU A 66 6.54 1.44 -3.15
C GLU A 66 6.37 0.16 -2.34
N PHE A 67 5.18 -0.02 -1.76
CA PHE A 67 4.76 -1.27 -1.14
C PHE A 67 4.16 -2.20 -2.21
N ARG A 68 4.76 -3.38 -2.33
CA ARG A 68 4.65 -4.30 -3.47
C ARG A 68 3.90 -5.55 -3.06
N ILE A 69 2.63 -5.60 -3.41
CA ILE A 69 1.77 -6.74 -3.09
C ILE A 69 1.75 -7.66 -4.31
N LYS A 70 2.23 -8.89 -4.11
CA LYS A 70 2.32 -9.91 -5.16
C LYS A 70 1.64 -11.24 -4.80
N TYR A 71 1.13 -11.33 -3.58
CA TYR A 71 0.61 -12.55 -2.98
C TYR A 71 -0.90 -12.41 -2.79
N SER A 72 -1.61 -13.54 -2.79
CA SER A 72 -3.02 -13.55 -2.43
C SER A 72 -3.21 -13.28 -0.94
N ALA A 73 -4.44 -12.97 -0.53
CA ALA A 73 -4.77 -12.85 0.89
C ALA A 73 -4.49 -14.15 1.67
N ALA A 74 -4.74 -15.30 1.04
CA ALA A 74 -4.50 -16.61 1.63
C ALA A 74 -3.00 -16.85 1.87
N ASP A 75 -2.16 -16.59 0.86
CA ASP A 75 -0.71 -16.72 0.96
C ASP A 75 -0.15 -15.83 2.08
N ILE A 76 -0.61 -14.57 2.15
CA ILE A 76 -0.16 -13.61 3.18
C ILE A 76 -0.54 -14.10 4.58
N LYS A 77 -1.78 -14.55 4.76
CA LYS A 77 -2.24 -15.08 6.05
C LYS A 77 -1.49 -16.37 6.44
N ALA A 78 -1.20 -17.25 5.49
CA ALA A 78 -0.38 -18.44 5.78
C ALA A 78 1.04 -18.07 6.22
N MET A 79 1.66 -17.07 5.56
CA MET A 79 3.02 -16.61 5.89
C MET A 79 3.12 -15.85 7.21
N TYR A 80 2.11 -15.05 7.57
CA TYR A 80 2.22 -14.07 8.65
C TYR A 80 1.25 -14.29 9.83
N ALA A 81 0.21 -15.12 9.67
CA ALA A 81 -0.76 -15.40 10.72
C ALA A 81 -0.74 -16.86 11.22
N ASN A 82 0.18 -17.71 10.73
CA ASN A 82 0.22 -19.14 11.02
C ASN A 82 -1.14 -19.85 10.82
N LEU A 83 -1.92 -19.39 9.85
CA LEU A 83 -3.22 -19.97 9.52
C LEU A 83 -3.05 -21.00 8.42
N GLU A 84 -3.54 -22.23 8.65
CA GLU A 84 -3.76 -23.17 7.55
C GLU A 84 -4.96 -22.70 6.72
N ILE A 85 -4.73 -22.34 5.46
CA ILE A 85 -5.79 -21.82 4.58
C ILE A 85 -5.92 -22.69 3.34
N ASN A 86 -7.07 -23.37 3.26
CA ASN A 86 -7.60 -23.90 2.01
C ASN A 86 -8.28 -22.76 1.25
N SER A 87 -7.65 -22.27 0.17
CA SER A 87 -8.27 -21.24 -0.68
C SER A 87 -8.94 -21.87 -1.90
N PRO A 88 -10.27 -21.79 -2.05
CA PRO A 88 -10.98 -22.29 -3.24
C PRO A 88 -10.94 -21.30 -4.42
N MET A 89 -10.30 -20.13 -4.28
CA MET A 89 -10.27 -19.13 -5.36
C MET A 89 -9.16 -19.43 -6.38
N PRO A 90 -9.43 -19.30 -7.69
CA PRO A 90 -8.38 -19.42 -8.70
C PRO A 90 -7.30 -18.35 -8.50
N PRO A 91 -6.03 -18.66 -8.81
CA PRO A 91 -4.91 -17.74 -8.59
C PRO A 91 -5.04 -16.50 -9.48
N ALA A 92 -5.63 -15.44 -8.94
CA ALA A 92 -5.62 -14.14 -9.59
C ALA A 92 -4.18 -13.59 -9.55
N LYS A 93 -3.70 -13.06 -10.68
CA LYS A 93 -2.40 -12.39 -10.72
C LYS A 93 -2.46 -11.10 -9.90
N ILE A 94 -2.01 -11.18 -8.64
CA ILE A 94 -1.91 -10.01 -7.75
C ILE A 94 -0.63 -9.26 -8.06
N LEU A 95 -0.74 -8.01 -8.53
CA LEU A 95 0.39 -7.09 -8.70
C LEU A 95 -0.02 -5.67 -8.32
N ILE A 96 -0.39 -5.47 -7.07
CA ILE A 96 -0.77 -4.15 -6.57
C ILE A 96 0.49 -3.40 -6.12
N ARG A 97 0.53 -2.10 -6.40
CA ARG A 97 1.57 -1.19 -5.93
C ARG A 97 0.91 -0.06 -5.17
N LEU A 98 1.24 0.05 -3.90
CA LEU A 98 0.88 1.19 -3.06
C LEU A 98 2.08 2.11 -2.92
N PHE A 99 1.85 3.41 -3.09
CA PHE A 99 2.82 4.44 -2.81
C PHE A 99 2.50 5.07 -1.46
N ILE A 100 3.46 5.01 -0.55
CA ILE A 100 3.27 5.38 0.85
C ILE A 100 4.37 6.32 1.34
N HIS A 101 4.10 7.03 2.43
CA HIS A 101 5.07 7.86 3.14
C HIS A 101 5.01 7.56 4.64
N PHE A 102 6.17 7.34 5.26
CA PHE A 102 6.29 7.21 6.71
C PHE A 102 6.54 8.59 7.34
N HIS A 103 5.81 8.93 8.39
CA HIS A 103 6.01 10.19 9.13
C HIS A 103 5.57 10.09 10.60
N GLY A 104 5.91 11.14 11.37
CA GLY A 104 5.48 11.30 12.76
C GLY A 104 5.84 10.11 13.66
N SER A 105 5.03 9.90 14.69
CA SER A 105 5.15 8.76 15.60
C SER A 105 4.45 7.53 15.02
N LYS A 106 5.11 6.88 14.06
CA LYS A 106 4.67 5.62 13.41
C LYS A 106 3.40 5.72 12.56
N ILE A 107 3.29 6.76 11.72
CA ILE A 107 2.18 6.89 10.78
C ILE A 107 2.64 6.53 9.35
N ILE A 108 1.80 5.79 8.65
CA ILE A 108 1.92 5.44 7.24
C ILE A 108 0.83 6.16 6.48
N LEU A 109 1.20 7.17 5.72
CA LEU A 109 0.31 7.88 4.82
C LEU A 109 0.23 7.14 3.47
N LEU A 110 -0.94 6.66 3.11
CA LEU A 110 -1.23 6.08 1.80
C LEU A 110 -1.50 7.21 0.80
N LEU A 111 -0.58 7.39 -0.15
CA LEU A 111 -0.64 8.48 -1.12
C LEU A 111 -1.42 8.08 -2.36
N ASN A 112 -1.19 6.87 -2.87
CA ASN A 112 -1.80 6.39 -4.10
C ASN A 112 -1.61 4.89 -4.25
N GLY A 113 -2.42 4.25 -5.11
CA GLY A 113 -2.26 2.85 -5.45
C GLY A 113 -2.64 2.59 -6.89
N TYR A 114 -2.10 1.52 -7.48
CA TYR A 114 -2.59 1.02 -8.75
C TYR A 114 -2.40 -0.48 -8.91
N ASP A 115 -3.24 -1.08 -9.74
CA ASP A 115 -3.13 -2.46 -10.15
C ASP A 115 -2.23 -2.60 -11.39
N LYS A 116 -0.98 -3.01 -11.17
CA LYS A 116 -0.01 -3.22 -12.23
C LYS A 116 -0.36 -4.42 -13.11
N ALA A 117 -1.14 -5.40 -12.62
CA ALA A 117 -1.56 -6.51 -13.45
C ALA A 117 -2.48 -6.05 -14.60
N ARG A 118 -3.28 -5.00 -14.37
CA ARG A 118 -4.16 -4.38 -15.37
C ARG A 118 -3.41 -3.47 -16.35
N ASN A 119 -2.33 -2.81 -15.91
CA ASN A 119 -1.52 -1.96 -16.78
C ASN A 119 -0.05 -1.99 -16.33
N ASP A 120 0.76 -2.77 -17.04
CA ASP A 120 2.15 -3.04 -16.68
C ASP A 120 3.15 -2.05 -17.29
N LYS A 121 2.67 -1.09 -18.10
CA LYS A 121 3.51 -0.14 -18.84
C LYS A 121 4.34 0.73 -17.89
N PRO A 122 5.66 0.88 -18.12
CA PRO A 122 6.52 1.75 -17.30
C PRO A 122 6.02 3.19 -17.19
N LYS A 123 5.43 3.71 -18.28
CA LYS A 123 4.81 5.05 -18.30
C LYS A 123 3.70 5.19 -17.26
N ARG A 124 2.89 4.14 -17.04
CA ARG A 124 1.82 4.19 -16.03
C ARG A 124 2.43 4.28 -14.64
N GLN A 125 3.40 3.44 -14.31
CA GLN A 125 4.07 3.49 -13.01
C GLN A 125 4.69 4.86 -12.71
N GLN A 126 5.34 5.47 -13.70
CA GLN A 126 5.90 6.81 -13.55
C GLN A 126 4.83 7.88 -13.31
N MET A 127 3.65 7.78 -13.94
CA MET A 127 2.53 8.68 -13.67
C MET A 127 2.03 8.53 -12.23
N GLU A 128 1.92 7.30 -11.72
CA GLU A 128 1.46 7.05 -10.34
C GLU A 128 2.46 7.55 -9.30
N ILE A 129 3.77 7.42 -9.56
CA ILE A 129 4.83 8.01 -8.73
C ILE A 129 4.73 9.54 -8.74
N LYS A 130 4.52 10.16 -9.91
CA LYS A 130 4.32 11.62 -10.01
C LYS A 130 3.11 12.08 -9.22
N LEU A 131 2.00 11.34 -9.29
CA LEU A 131 0.79 11.64 -8.51
C LEU A 131 1.04 11.50 -7.00
N ALA A 132 1.68 10.41 -6.56
CA ALA A 132 2.06 10.22 -5.16
C ALA A 132 2.96 11.36 -4.65
N ARG A 133 3.91 11.81 -5.47
CA ARG A 133 4.78 12.95 -5.16
C ARG A 133 3.99 14.25 -5.00
N LEU A 134 3.07 14.53 -5.91
CA LEU A 134 2.21 15.71 -5.83
C LEU A 134 1.35 15.69 -4.55
N ARG A 135 0.75 14.54 -4.23
CA ARG A 135 -0.05 14.36 -3.01
C ARG A 135 0.79 14.55 -1.76
N LEU A 136 2.00 13.99 -1.71
CA LEU A 136 2.92 14.18 -0.58
C LEU A 136 3.31 15.65 -0.41
N GLN A 137 3.59 16.37 -1.51
CA GLN A 137 3.90 17.80 -1.46
C GLN A 137 2.73 18.63 -0.92
N ARG A 138 1.50 18.34 -1.38
CA ARG A 138 0.29 19.02 -0.92
C ARG A 138 0.01 18.76 0.55
N TRP A 139 0.10 17.50 0.98
CA TRP A 139 -0.05 17.11 2.38
C TRP A 139 0.97 17.83 3.26
N ARG A 140 2.25 17.90 2.85
CA ARG A 140 3.28 18.65 3.59
C ARG A 140 2.99 20.15 3.65
N ALA A 141 2.48 20.74 2.56
CA ALA A 141 2.13 22.15 2.53
C ALA A 141 0.94 22.47 3.46
N GLY A 142 -0.05 21.57 3.55
CA GLY A 142 -1.18 21.69 4.48
C GLY A 142 -0.81 21.42 5.94
N LYS A 143 0.31 20.74 6.20
CA LYS A 143 0.87 20.49 7.54
C LYS A 143 1.77 21.62 8.06
N LYS A 144 2.00 22.70 7.29
CA LYS A 144 2.69 23.89 7.80
C LYS A 144 1.81 24.55 8.88
N TYR A 145 2.13 24.29 10.13
CA TYR A 145 1.80 25.14 11.27
C TYR A 145 2.82 26.27 11.35
#